data_AF-A0A524CLS0-F1
#
_entry.id   AF-A0A524CLS0-F1
#
_cell.length_a   1.000
_cell.length_b   1.000
_cell.length_c   1.000
_cell.angle_alpha   90.00
_cell.angle_beta   90.00
_cell.angle_gamma   90.00
#
_symmetry.space_group_name_H-M   'P 1'
#
loop_
_entity.id
_entity.type
_entity.pdbx_description
1 polymer ?
#
loop_
_entity_poly.entity_id
_entity_poly.type
_entity_poly.pdbx_seq_one_letter_code
_entity_poly.pdbx_strand_id
1 'polypeptide(L)'
;MVERILEGKGIFGVHLKKRHFRDKAQIVFSSNEDIEIDGLSDDPPIIIEITAILRDIDKINVFLKKKKFVENNFDLKFRGFFVASGTERTRDQLAEVNILLRKNQSELLNL
;
A
#
# COMPACT_ATOMS: atom_id res chain seq x y z
N MET A 1 3.16 15.07 -2.34
CA MET A 1 1.69 15.23 -2.16
C MET A 1 1.18 14.30 -1.08
N VAL A 2 1.48 12.99 -1.12
CA VAL A 2 1.06 12.04 -0.06
C VAL A 2 1.73 12.29 1.29
N GLU A 3 3.01 12.70 1.33
CA GLU A 3 3.71 13.03 2.59
C GLU A 3 2.97 14.08 3.42
N ARG A 4 2.43 15.14 2.79
CA ARG A 4 1.62 16.16 3.48
C ARG A 4 0.34 15.60 4.11
N ILE A 5 -0.24 14.56 3.51
CA ILE A 5 -1.43 13.90 4.05
C ILE A 5 -1.05 13.07 5.27
N LEU A 6 0.13 12.43 5.24
CA LEU A 6 0.66 11.70 6.39
C LEU A 6 1.00 12.66 7.54
N GLU A 7 1.59 13.82 7.25
CA GLU A 7 1.83 14.89 8.23
C GLU A 7 0.52 15.35 8.88
N GLY A 8 -0.53 15.58 8.07
CA GLY A 8 -1.87 15.90 8.58
C GLY A 8 -2.49 14.81 9.46
N LYS A 9 -2.00 13.56 9.37
CA LYS A 9 -2.35 12.43 10.24
C LYS A 9 -1.41 12.26 11.45
N GLY A 10 -0.51 13.21 11.68
CA GLY A 10 0.47 13.17 12.77
C GLY A 10 1.68 12.29 12.50
N ILE A 11 1.94 11.93 11.24
CA ILE A 11 3.08 11.11 10.84
C ILE A 11 4.09 12.02 10.15
N PHE A 12 5.14 12.39 10.88
CA PHE A 12 6.13 13.37 10.44
C PHE A 12 7.44 12.69 10.00
N GLY A 13 8.28 13.43 9.27
CA GLY A 13 9.62 12.98 8.88
C GLY A 13 9.64 11.84 7.87
N VAL A 14 8.52 11.57 7.19
CA VAL A 14 8.44 10.51 6.19
C VAL A 14 9.14 10.95 4.91
N HIS A 15 10.04 10.11 4.41
CA HIS A 15 10.72 10.32 3.14
C HIS A 15 10.41 9.18 2.18
N LEU A 16 9.35 9.35 1.38
CA LEU A 16 8.88 8.32 0.48
C LEU A 16 9.75 8.26 -0.78
N LYS A 17 10.24 7.06 -1.11
CA LYS A 17 10.93 6.79 -2.36
C LYS A 17 10.25 5.65 -3.10
N LYS A 18 10.04 5.82 -4.40
CA LYS A 18 9.65 4.72 -5.28
C LYS A 18 10.78 3.68 -5.30
N ARG A 19 10.45 2.40 -5.15
CA ARG A 19 11.42 1.30 -5.15
C ARG A 19 10.96 0.16 -6.05
N HIS A 20 11.94 -0.51 -6.65
CA HIS A 20 11.75 -1.70 -7.46
C HIS A 20 12.41 -2.89 -6.76
N PHE A 21 11.73 -4.03 -6.81
CA PHE A 21 12.18 -5.29 -6.26
C PHE A 21 11.96 -6.41 -7.26
N ARG A 22 12.66 -7.52 -7.05
CA ARG A 22 12.50 -8.73 -7.85
C ARG A 22 12.09 -9.90 -6.96
N ASP A 23 10.88 -10.39 -7.17
CA ASP A 23 10.27 -11.52 -6.48
C ASP A 23 10.41 -12.80 -7.30
N LYS A 24 11.58 -13.44 -7.16
CA LYS A 24 11.89 -14.72 -7.82
C LYS A 24 10.94 -15.86 -7.42
N ALA A 25 10.27 -15.73 -6.29
CA ALA A 25 9.31 -16.72 -5.81
C ALA A 25 7.89 -16.47 -6.33
N GLN A 26 7.68 -15.36 -7.07
CA GLN A 26 6.38 -15.00 -7.69
C GLN A 26 5.22 -15.01 -6.67
N ILE A 27 5.51 -14.58 -5.45
CA ILE A 27 4.56 -14.48 -4.33
C ILE A 27 3.52 -13.40 -4.62
N VAL A 28 3.95 -12.27 -5.18
CA VAL A 28 3.06 -11.12 -5.46
C VAL A 28 2.31 -11.31 -6.77
N PHE A 29 3.03 -11.53 -7.87
CA PHE A 29 2.49 -11.74 -9.21
C PHE A 29 2.95 -13.09 -9.75
N SER A 30 2.01 -13.89 -10.28
CA SER A 30 2.34 -15.21 -10.85
C SER A 30 2.97 -15.14 -12.24
N SER A 31 2.82 -14.01 -12.94
CA SER A 31 3.28 -13.83 -14.33
C SER A 31 4.50 -12.93 -14.47
N ASN A 32 4.96 -12.29 -13.40
CA ASN A 32 6.07 -11.34 -13.41
C ASN A 32 6.82 -11.39 -12.08
N GLU A 33 8.14 -11.25 -12.14
CA GLU A 33 9.00 -11.13 -10.94
C GLU A 33 9.17 -9.67 -10.50
N ASP A 34 8.94 -8.68 -11.38
CA ASP A 34 9.16 -7.28 -11.05
C ASP A 34 8.03 -6.70 -10.19
N ILE A 35 8.41 -6.14 -9.05
CA ILE A 35 7.51 -5.44 -8.13
C ILE A 35 7.95 -3.99 -8.01
N GLU A 36 7.02 -3.10 -8.31
CA GLU A 36 7.16 -1.67 -8.02
C GLU A 36 6.35 -1.29 -6.79
N ILE A 37 6.92 -0.46 -5.91
CA ILE A 37 6.27 0.17 -4.76
C ILE A 37 6.31 1.68 -4.97
N ASP A 38 5.17 2.36 -4.99
CA ASP A 38 5.09 3.79 -5.30
C ASP A 38 5.76 4.68 -4.26
N GLY A 39 5.67 4.31 -2.98
CA GLY A 39 6.35 5.00 -1.90
C GLY A 39 6.76 4.06 -0.78
N LEU A 40 8.05 4.05 -0.47
CA LEU A 40 8.59 3.33 0.68
C LEU A 40 9.47 4.25 1.52
N SER A 41 9.27 4.22 2.83
CA SER A 41 10.10 4.87 3.83
C SER A 41 10.46 3.84 4.88
N ASP A 42 11.74 3.71 5.21
CA ASP A 42 12.21 2.75 6.22
C ASP A 42 12.13 3.36 7.63
N ASP A 43 12.16 4.70 7.74
CA ASP A 43 12.01 5.45 8.99
C ASP A 43 11.14 6.71 8.79
N PRO A 44 9.92 6.77 9.34
CA PRO A 44 9.19 5.64 9.92
C PRO A 44 8.85 4.58 8.84
N PRO A 45 8.69 3.29 9.19
CA PRO A 45 8.34 2.21 8.27
C PRO A 45 6.96 2.40 7.62
N ILE A 46 6.93 2.92 6.40
CA ILE A 46 5.72 3.23 5.64
C ILE A 46 5.80 2.70 4.22
N ILE A 47 4.69 2.09 3.77
CA ILE A 47 4.51 1.63 2.40
C ILE A 47 3.25 2.22 1.78
N ILE A 48 3.36 2.67 0.53
CA ILE A 48 2.31 3.34 -0.21
C ILE A 48 2.18 2.73 -1.60
N GLU A 49 0.94 2.54 -2.00
CA GLU A 49 0.54 2.24 -3.36
C GLU A 49 -0.51 3.26 -3.80
N ILE A 50 -0.39 3.79 -5.01
CA ILE A 50 -1.26 4.83 -5.54
C ILE A 50 -2.01 4.29 -6.75
N THR A 51 -3.33 4.51 -6.80
CA THR A 51 -4.13 4.19 -7.97
C THR A 51 -5.09 5.33 -8.32
N ALA A 52 -5.32 5.56 -9.61
CA ALA A 52 -6.27 6.58 -10.04
C ALA A 52 -7.71 6.20 -9.63
N ILE A 53 -8.10 4.93 -9.82
CA ILE A 53 -9.45 4.44 -9.51
C ILE A 53 -9.39 3.06 -8.87
N LEU A 54 -10.00 2.92 -7.69
CA LEU A 54 -10.25 1.64 -7.04
C LEU A 54 -11.58 1.05 -7.56
N ARG A 55 -11.47 0.13 -8.52
CA ARG A 55 -12.59 -0.65 -9.08
C ARG A 55 -12.70 -2.05 -8.49
N ASP A 56 -11.56 -2.67 -8.20
CA ASP A 56 -11.46 -4.08 -7.87
C ASP A 56 -10.74 -4.30 -6.53
N ILE A 57 -11.14 -5.34 -5.80
CA ILE A 57 -10.52 -5.79 -4.55
C ILE A 57 -9.13 -6.35 -4.83
N ASP A 58 -8.90 -6.84 -6.05
CA ASP A 58 -7.63 -7.43 -6.42
C ASP A 58 -6.47 -6.45 -6.32
N LYS A 59 -6.72 -5.15 -6.56
CA LYS A 59 -5.70 -4.10 -6.31
C LYS A 59 -5.30 -4.02 -4.83
N ILE A 60 -6.26 -4.16 -3.92
CA ILE A 60 -6.00 -4.20 -2.47
C ILE A 60 -5.24 -5.47 -2.11
N ASN A 61 -5.66 -6.62 -2.65
CA ASN A 61 -4.99 -7.89 -2.40
C ASN A 61 -3.53 -7.87 -2.89
N VAL A 62 -3.28 -7.32 -4.08
CA VAL A 62 -1.94 -7.12 -4.63
C VAL A 62 -1.12 -6.20 -3.73
N PHE A 63 -1.67 -5.06 -3.30
CA PHE A 63 -1.00 -4.17 -2.35
C PHE A 63 -0.62 -4.90 -1.05
N LEU A 64 -1.51 -5.70 -0.47
CA LEU A 64 -1.23 -6.45 0.75
C LEU A 64 -0.15 -7.51 0.55
N LYS A 65 -0.12 -8.16 -0.62
CA LYS A 65 0.97 -9.08 -1.01
C LYS A 65 2.31 -8.35 -1.13
N LYS A 66 2.32 -7.20 -1.82
CA LYS A 66 3.50 -6.32 -1.95
C LYS A 66 4.02 -5.89 -0.57
N LYS A 67 3.13 -5.44 0.32
CA LYS A 67 3.46 -5.08 1.70
C LYS A 67 4.13 -6.24 2.43
N LYS A 68 3.51 -7.43 2.43
CA LYS A 68 4.06 -8.60 3.11
C LYS A 68 5.42 -9.02 2.53
N PHE A 69 5.58 -8.95 1.22
CA PHE A 69 6.86 -9.19 0.56
C PHE A 69 7.93 -8.21 1.05
N VAL A 70 7.64 -6.91 1.11
CA VAL A 70 8.58 -5.90 1.62
C VAL A 70 8.87 -6.12 3.10
N GLU A 71 7.87 -6.39 3.94
CA GLU A 71 8.07 -6.69 5.36
C GLU A 71 9.06 -7.85 5.56
N ASN A 72 8.94 -8.90 4.76
CA ASN A 72 9.84 -10.05 4.83
C ASN A 72 11.28 -9.71 4.37
N ASN A 73 11.45 -8.81 3.40
CA ASN A 73 12.78 -8.44 2.90
C ASN A 73 13.54 -7.52 3.87
N PHE A 74 12.82 -6.68 4.61
CA PHE A 74 13.42 -5.72 5.54
C PHE A 74 13.38 -6.19 7.00
N ASP A 75 12.69 -7.30 7.29
CA ASP A 75 12.40 -7.77 8.65
C ASP A 75 11.75 -6.67 9.53
N LEU A 76 10.87 -5.87 8.91
CA LEU A 76 10.20 -4.73 9.54
C LEU A 76 8.70 -4.78 9.27
N LYS A 77 7.91 -4.27 10.22
CA LYS A 77 6.47 -4.05 10.02
C LYS A 77 6.23 -2.65 9.49
N PHE A 78 5.58 -2.57 8.33
CA PHE A 78 5.27 -1.30 7.69
C PHE A 78 3.82 -0.90 7.98
N ARG A 79 3.57 0.39 8.21
CA ARG A 79 2.22 0.94 8.13
C ARG A 79 1.87 1.18 6.67
N GLY A 80 0.72 0.67 6.24
CA GLY A 80 0.31 0.72 4.83
C GLY A 80 -0.67 1.84 4.52
N PHE A 81 -0.50 2.52 3.39
CA PHE A 81 -1.48 3.45 2.86
C PHE A 81 -1.79 3.13 1.41
N PHE A 82 -2.99 2.64 1.15
CA PHE A 82 -3.49 2.50 -0.21
C PHE A 82 -4.18 3.79 -0.60
N VAL A 83 -3.68 4.49 -1.60
CA VAL A 83 -4.15 5.82 -2.00
C VAL A 83 -4.95 5.70 -3.28
N ALA A 84 -6.20 6.16 -3.27
CA ALA A 84 -7.07 6.17 -4.44
C ALA A 84 -7.62 7.57 -4.71
N SER A 85 -7.48 8.08 -5.94
CA SER A 85 -8.11 9.35 -6.34
C SER A 85 -9.61 9.24 -6.64
N GLY A 86 -10.10 8.01 -6.80
CA GLY A 86 -11.52 7.74 -7.02
C GLY A 86 -11.86 6.31 -6.65
N THR A 87 -13.11 6.08 -6.26
CA THR A 87 -13.62 4.75 -5.92
C THR A 87 -14.93 4.49 -6.65
N GLU A 88 -14.98 3.41 -7.45
CA GLU A 88 -16.20 2.94 -8.11
C GLU A 88 -16.77 1.74 -7.31
N ARG A 89 -16.91 1.93 -6.00
CA ARG A 89 -17.34 0.90 -5.05
C ARG A 89 -18.52 1.40 -4.23
N THR A 90 -19.41 0.47 -3.87
CA THR A 90 -20.49 0.77 -2.94
C THR A 90 -19.96 1.02 -1.52
N ARG A 91 -20.78 1.62 -0.65
CA ARG A 91 -20.40 1.86 0.76
C ARG A 91 -20.05 0.57 1.49
N ASP A 92 -20.80 -0.51 1.26
CA ASP A 92 -20.58 -1.79 1.92
C ASP A 92 -19.25 -2.42 1.47
N GLN A 93 -18.95 -2.38 0.17
CA GLN A 93 -17.66 -2.83 -0.36
C GLN A 93 -16.50 -2.01 0.18
N LEU A 94 -16.66 -0.69 0.35
CA LEU A 94 -15.64 0.14 0.98
C LEU A 94 -15.46 -0.18 2.47
N ALA A 95 -16.53 -0.57 3.18
CA ALA A 95 -16.42 -1.02 4.56
C ALA A 95 -15.60 -2.32 4.66
N GLU A 96 -15.86 -3.29 3.77
CA GLU A 96 -15.08 -4.53 3.68
C GLU A 96 -13.60 -4.26 3.38
N VAL A 97 -13.30 -3.38 2.42
CA VAL A 97 -11.94 -2.95 2.10
C VAL A 97 -11.25 -2.35 3.33
N ASN A 98 -11.92 -1.46 4.05
CA ASN A 98 -11.37 -0.84 5.25
C ASN A 98 -11.10 -1.85 6.37
N ILE A 99 -12.00 -2.82 6.57
CA ILE A 99 -11.79 -3.92 7.53
C ILE A 99 -10.56 -4.73 7.13
N LEU A 100 -10.44 -5.09 5.86
CA LEU A 100 -9.32 -5.87 5.33
C LEU A 100 -7.98 -5.13 5.51
N LEU A 101 -7.93 -3.84 5.15
CA LEU A 101 -6.74 -3.01 5.31
C LEU A 101 -6.34 -2.87 6.79
N ARG A 102 -7.31 -2.60 7.68
CA ARG A 102 -7.06 -2.47 9.13
C ARG A 102 -6.47 -3.73 9.74
N LYS A 103 -6.97 -4.91 9.35
CA LYS A 103 -6.40 -6.21 9.78
C LYS A 103 -4.93 -6.38 9.38
N ASN A 104 -4.45 -5.62 8.40
CA ASN A 104 -3.09 -5.63 7.89
C ASN A 104 -2.31 -4.34 8.20
N GLN A 105 -2.69 -3.59 9.25
CA GLN A 105 -2.07 -2.32 9.66
C GLN A 105 -1.98 -1.30 8.52
N SER A 106 -3.04 -1.25 7.71
CA SER A 106 -3.13 -0.40 6.53
C SER A 106 -4.41 0.42 6.51
N GLU A 107 -4.42 1.49 5.74
CA GLU A 107 -5.56 2.41 5.58
C GLU A 107 -5.80 2.74 4.11
N LEU A 108 -7.06 2.99 3.75
CA LEU A 108 -7.43 3.60 2.48
C LEU A 108 -7.40 5.13 2.64
N LEU A 109 -6.67 5.81 1.76
CA LEU A 109 -6.67 7.26 1.67
C LEU A 109 -7.35 7.67 0.36
N ASN A 110 -8.42 8.45 0.46
CA ASN A 110 -9.07 9.03 -0.70
C ASN A 110 -8.48 10.43 -0.94
N LEU A 111 -7.98 10.66 -2.15
CA LEU A 111 -7.50 11.97 -2.63
C LEU A 111 -8.62 12.78 -3.27
#